data_AF-A0A2E5KN06-F1
#
_entry.id   AF-A0A2E5KN06-F1
#
_cell.length_a   1.000
_cell.length_b   1.000
_cell.length_c   1.000
_cell.angle_alpha   90.00
_cell.angle_beta   90.00
_cell.angle_gamma   90.00
#
_symmetry.space_group_name_H-M   'P 1'
#
loop_
_entity.id
_entity.type
_entity.pdbx_description
1 polymer ?
#
loop_
_entity_poly.entity_id
_entity_poly.type
_entity_poly.pdbx_seq_one_letter_code
_entity_poly.pdbx_strand_id
1 'polypeptide(L)'
;MKQPFAHPMMPLPTSDELARQNFIASLKMHMEDHVYPADAVVGRTRVASKFRVQNGRDPKGRVEWRHAMEEDPFVQTWGSMTRTIPEMTWDTVGEIVQHQLPELIEKSWIQAPQGSLTLDPDLKVPAYNTAIDIHCMPGGYHTDIAEDDVYAGAIFDRGAY
;
A
#
# COMPACT_ATOMS: atom_id res chain seq x y z
N MET A 1 11.64 11.17 7.06
CA MET A 1 11.45 9.71 7.21
C MET A 1 12.70 9.09 7.79
N LYS A 2 12.57 8.19 8.77
CA LYS A 2 13.68 7.28 9.10
C LYS A 2 13.68 6.19 8.03
N GLN A 3 14.77 6.08 7.27
CA GLN A 3 14.93 4.94 6.36
C GLN A 3 15.14 3.65 7.19
N PRO A 4 14.61 2.49 6.75
CA PRO A 4 14.99 1.20 7.32
C PRO A 4 16.50 1.05 7.25
N PHE A 5 17.03 0.26 8.18
CA PHE A 5 18.46 -0.01 8.20
C PHE A 5 18.84 -0.73 6.90
N ALA A 6 19.78 -0.16 6.17
CA ALA A 6 20.33 -0.81 4.99
C ALA A 6 20.92 -2.17 5.37
N HIS A 7 20.61 -3.20 4.59
CA HIS A 7 21.17 -4.54 4.75
C HIS A 7 21.47 -5.17 3.38
N PRO A 8 22.27 -6.25 3.33
CA PRO A 8 22.72 -6.83 2.06
C PRO A 8 21.60 -7.29 1.11
N MET A 9 20.43 -7.66 1.64
CA MET A 9 19.24 -8.05 0.87
C MET A 9 18.34 -6.89 0.43
N MET A 10 18.62 -5.63 0.81
CA MET A 10 17.74 -4.51 0.49
C MET A 10 18.00 -4.05 -0.95
N PRO A 11 16.97 -3.99 -1.81
CA PRO A 11 17.11 -3.45 -3.17
C PRO A 11 17.58 -1.99 -3.14
N LEU A 12 18.57 -1.68 -3.97
CA LEU A 12 19.13 -0.33 -4.07
C LEU A 12 18.51 0.42 -5.24
N PRO A 13 17.87 1.58 -5.02
CA PRO A 13 17.31 2.37 -6.11
C PRO A 13 18.41 3.11 -6.89
N THR A 14 18.15 3.40 -8.15
CA THR A 14 18.83 4.48 -8.87
C THR A 14 18.45 5.85 -8.30
N SER A 15 19.15 6.92 -8.73
CA SER A 15 18.81 8.28 -8.31
C SER A 15 17.36 8.66 -8.68
N ASP A 16 16.90 8.27 -9.87
CA ASP A 16 15.57 8.62 -10.37
C ASP A 16 14.47 7.81 -9.67
N GLU A 17 14.71 6.52 -9.43
CA GLU A 17 13.85 5.66 -8.61
C GLU A 17 13.72 6.19 -7.18
N LEU A 18 14.83 6.59 -6.57
CA LEU A 18 14.82 7.16 -5.22
C LEU A 18 14.06 8.48 -5.17
N ALA A 19 14.20 9.33 -6.19
CA ALA A 19 13.44 10.57 -6.30
C ALA A 19 11.93 10.30 -6.42
N ARG A 20 11.52 9.34 -7.27
CA ARG A 20 10.12 8.93 -7.42
C ARG A 20 9.55 8.40 -6.11
N GLN A 21 10.29 7.53 -5.43
CA GLN A 21 9.87 6.97 -4.15
C GLN A 21 9.74 8.04 -3.06
N ASN A 22 10.72 8.95 -2.95
CA ASN A 22 10.67 10.04 -1.97
C ASN A 22 9.49 10.98 -2.21
N PHE A 23 9.15 11.24 -3.48
CA PHE A 23 7.96 12.02 -3.82
C PHE A 23 6.68 11.34 -3.33
N ILE A 24 6.48 10.05 -3.65
CA ILE A 24 5.29 9.30 -3.24
C ILE A 24 5.18 9.24 -1.72
N ALA A 25 6.29 8.99 -1.03
CA ALA A 25 6.34 8.93 0.42
C ALA A 25 5.99 10.29 1.05
N SER A 26 6.49 11.39 0.48
CA SER A 26 6.15 12.75 0.92
C SER A 26 4.69 13.10 0.62
N LEU A 27 4.16 12.67 -0.52
CA LEU A 27 2.76 12.84 -0.90
C LEU A 27 1.83 12.09 0.07
N LYS A 28 2.16 10.85 0.43
CA LYS A 28 1.43 10.06 1.43
C LYS A 28 1.37 10.80 2.76
N MET A 29 2.53 11.24 3.28
CA MET A 29 2.59 12.00 4.53
C MET A 29 1.76 13.28 4.44
N HIS A 30 1.86 14.04 3.35
CA HIS A 30 1.07 15.26 3.17
C HIS A 30 -0.43 14.98 3.16
N MET A 31 -0.86 13.93 2.47
CA MET A 31 -2.26 13.51 2.43
C MET A 31 -2.77 13.11 3.82
N GLU A 32 -1.97 12.38 4.59
CA GLU A 32 -2.33 11.91 5.94
C GLU A 32 -2.35 13.06 6.96
N ASP A 33 -1.34 13.94 6.94
CA ASP A 33 -1.14 14.96 7.97
C ASP A 33 -1.92 16.25 7.70
N HIS A 34 -2.17 16.60 6.44
CA HIS A 34 -2.72 17.91 6.07
C HIS A 34 -4.06 17.85 5.32
N VAL A 35 -4.32 16.78 4.55
CA VAL A 35 -5.55 16.68 3.76
C VAL A 35 -6.62 15.89 4.51
N TYR A 36 -6.32 14.67 4.94
CA TYR A 36 -7.28 13.78 5.60
C TYR A 36 -8.03 14.42 6.79
N PRO A 37 -7.40 15.23 7.67
CA PRO A 37 -8.12 15.84 8.79
C PRO A 37 -9.30 16.74 8.38
N ALA A 38 -9.28 17.29 7.16
CA ALA A 38 -10.37 18.13 6.65
C ALA A 38 -11.64 17.31 6.33
N ASP A 39 -11.55 15.99 6.18
CA ASP A 39 -12.69 15.08 5.98
C ASP A 39 -13.73 15.23 7.10
N ALA A 40 -13.26 15.28 8.35
CA ALA A 40 -14.12 15.50 9.52
C ALA A 40 -14.78 16.88 9.52
N VAL A 41 -14.10 17.92 9.01
CA VAL A 41 -14.65 19.28 8.89
C VAL A 41 -15.74 19.32 7.83
N VAL A 42 -15.49 18.72 6.66
CA VAL A 42 -16.46 18.59 5.56
C VAL A 42 -17.70 17.85 6.02
N GLY A 43 -17.52 16.74 6.75
CA GLY A 43 -18.60 15.95 7.35
C GLY A 43 -19.50 16.79 8.27
N ARG A 44 -18.91 17.48 9.24
CA ARG A 44 -19.65 18.27 10.24
C ARG A 44 -20.30 19.54 9.68
N THR A 45 -19.83 20.03 8.54
CA THR A 45 -20.29 21.29 7.94
C THR A 45 -21.17 21.03 6.72
N ARG A 46 -20.58 20.93 5.53
CA ARG A 46 -21.27 20.87 4.24
C ARG A 46 -22.14 19.61 4.12
N VAL A 47 -21.62 18.44 4.50
CA VAL A 47 -22.34 17.17 4.36
C VAL A 47 -23.53 17.11 5.31
N ALA A 48 -23.34 17.39 6.60
CA ALA A 48 -24.43 17.46 7.58
C ALA A 48 -25.52 18.47 7.17
N SER A 49 -25.11 19.66 6.72
CA SER A 49 -26.03 20.70 6.26
C SER A 49 -26.86 20.26 5.05
N LYS A 50 -26.20 19.73 4.00
CA LYS A 50 -26.86 19.22 2.79
C LYS A 50 -27.85 18.10 3.14
N PHE A 51 -27.44 17.17 4.00
CA PHE A 51 -28.30 16.06 4.42
C PHE A 51 -29.55 16.54 5.18
N ARG A 52 -29.40 17.51 6.09
CA ARG A 52 -30.54 18.11 6.82
C ARG A 52 -31.53 18.79 5.88
N VAL A 53 -31.06 19.54 4.90
CA VAL A 53 -31.91 20.21 3.91
C VAL A 53 -32.73 19.18 3.13
N GLN A 54 -32.15 18.04 2.78
CA GLN A 54 -32.81 17.00 1.98
C GLN A 54 -33.74 16.10 2.80
N ASN A 55 -33.42 15.84 4.08
CA ASN A 55 -34.10 14.80 4.88
C ASN A 55 -34.84 15.35 6.11
N GLY A 56 -34.71 16.64 6.43
CA GLY A 56 -35.31 17.27 7.61
C GLY A 56 -34.72 16.80 8.96
N ARG A 57 -33.58 16.09 8.94
CA ARG A 57 -32.90 15.54 10.14
C ARG A 57 -31.42 15.33 9.88
N ASP A 58 -30.66 15.03 10.93
CA ASP A 58 -29.27 14.58 10.84
C ASP A 58 -29.12 13.14 10.30
N PRO A 59 -27.94 12.78 9.73
CA PRO A 59 -27.59 11.40 9.40
C PRO A 59 -27.51 10.54 10.66
N LYS A 60 -27.98 9.29 10.56
CA LYS A 60 -28.00 8.29 11.64
C LYS A 60 -27.08 7.13 11.30
N GLY A 61 -26.14 6.86 12.21
CA GLY A 61 -25.24 5.73 12.11
C GLY A 61 -24.26 5.81 10.94
N ARG A 62 -23.33 4.86 10.88
CA ARG A 62 -22.20 4.89 9.94
C ARG A 62 -22.61 4.83 8.46
N VAL A 63 -23.73 4.18 8.13
CA VAL A 63 -24.14 3.94 6.74
C VAL A 63 -24.66 5.22 6.09
N GLU A 64 -25.53 5.98 6.75
CA GLU A 64 -26.01 7.26 6.20
C GLU A 64 -24.89 8.28 6.11
N TRP A 65 -24.00 8.33 7.11
CA TRP A 65 -22.80 9.15 7.05
C TRP A 65 -21.93 8.81 5.86
N ARG A 66 -21.64 7.52 5.64
CA ARG A 66 -20.85 7.06 4.50
C ARG A 66 -21.44 7.51 3.17
N HIS A 67 -22.70 7.20 2.90
CA HIS A 67 -23.33 7.58 1.64
C HIS A 67 -23.36 9.10 1.44
N ALA A 68 -23.65 9.87 2.49
CA ALA A 68 -23.67 11.34 2.40
C ALA A 68 -22.27 11.92 2.17
N MET A 69 -21.23 11.33 2.76
CA MET A 69 -19.83 11.72 2.58
C MET A 69 -19.33 11.37 1.18
N GLU A 70 -19.67 10.19 0.64
CA GLU A 70 -19.21 9.71 -0.68
C GLU A 70 -19.68 10.60 -1.85
N GLU A 71 -20.73 11.40 -1.67
CA GLU A 71 -21.18 12.39 -2.66
C GLU A 71 -20.36 13.69 -2.67
N ASP A 72 -19.52 13.91 -1.66
CA ASP A 72 -18.80 15.16 -1.50
C ASP A 72 -17.50 15.17 -2.32
N PRO A 73 -17.25 16.20 -3.16
CA PRO A 73 -16.09 16.24 -4.04
C PRO A 73 -14.73 16.21 -3.31
N PHE A 74 -14.66 16.75 -2.09
CA PHE A 74 -13.44 16.69 -1.30
C PHE A 74 -13.16 15.24 -0.88
N VAL A 75 -14.20 14.55 -0.39
CA VAL A 75 -14.13 13.15 0.05
C VAL A 75 -13.78 12.24 -1.13
N GLN A 76 -14.38 12.47 -2.30
CA GLN A 76 -14.04 11.72 -3.52
C GLN A 76 -12.59 11.92 -3.95
N THR A 77 -12.09 13.15 -3.87
CA THR A 77 -10.69 13.48 -4.18
C THR A 77 -9.74 12.78 -3.22
N TRP A 78 -10.00 12.88 -1.91
CA TRP A 78 -9.23 12.18 -0.89
C TRP A 78 -9.27 10.66 -1.08
N GLY A 79 -10.46 10.10 -1.31
CA GLY A 79 -10.65 8.66 -1.55
C GLY A 79 -9.89 8.16 -2.79
N SER A 80 -9.89 8.96 -3.86
CA SER A 80 -9.12 8.65 -5.07
C SER A 80 -7.62 8.67 -4.79
N MET A 81 -7.12 9.71 -4.10
CA MET A 81 -5.69 9.82 -3.76
C MET A 81 -5.23 8.68 -2.84
N THR A 82 -6.01 8.33 -1.82
CA THR A 82 -5.69 7.21 -0.91
C THR A 82 -5.70 5.84 -1.59
N ARG A 83 -6.44 5.68 -2.70
CA ARG A 83 -6.38 4.48 -3.54
C ARG A 83 -5.17 4.48 -4.48
N THR A 84 -4.83 5.63 -5.07
CA THR A 84 -3.76 5.76 -6.07
C THR A 84 -2.36 5.76 -5.44
N ILE A 85 -2.20 6.30 -4.22
CA ILE A 85 -0.89 6.35 -3.55
C ILE A 85 -0.28 4.94 -3.35
N PRO A 86 -0.99 3.95 -2.80
CA PRO A 86 -0.48 2.58 -2.74
C PRO A 86 -0.12 2.01 -4.11
N GLU A 87 -0.90 2.26 -5.16
CA GLU A 87 -0.56 1.79 -6.52
C GLU A 87 0.77 2.37 -7.00
N MET A 88 0.95 3.69 -6.86
CA MET A 88 2.20 4.35 -7.22
C MET A 88 3.38 3.81 -6.40
N THR A 89 3.16 3.53 -5.11
CA THR A 89 4.18 2.92 -4.24
C THR A 89 4.62 1.58 -4.79
N TRP A 90 3.68 0.67 -5.06
CA TRP A 90 4.02 -0.68 -5.51
C TRP A 90 4.54 -0.73 -6.93
N ASP A 91 4.08 0.13 -7.82
CA ASP A 91 4.65 0.30 -9.16
C ASP A 91 6.12 0.74 -9.08
N THR A 92 6.40 1.78 -8.27
CA THR A 92 7.76 2.31 -8.10
C THR A 92 8.70 1.32 -7.44
N VAL A 93 8.27 0.71 -6.32
CA VAL A 93 9.10 -0.22 -5.57
C VAL A 93 9.24 -1.55 -6.31
N GLY A 94 8.18 -1.97 -7.01
CA GLY A 94 8.18 -3.16 -7.85
C GLY A 94 9.22 -3.07 -8.96
N GLU A 95 9.33 -1.93 -9.64
CA GLU A 95 10.36 -1.67 -10.67
C GLU A 95 11.77 -1.83 -10.08
N ILE A 96 12.04 -1.22 -8.92
CA ILE A 96 13.33 -1.30 -8.21
C ILE A 96 13.69 -2.75 -7.84
N VAL A 97 12.71 -3.56 -7.43
CA VAL A 97 12.96 -4.95 -7.04
C VAL A 97 13.13 -5.83 -8.28
N GLN A 98 12.28 -5.66 -9.29
CA GLN A 98 12.19 -6.54 -10.45
C GLN A 98 13.51 -6.64 -11.21
N HIS A 99 14.21 -5.53 -11.44
CA HIS A 99 15.50 -5.56 -12.15
C HIS A 99 16.66 -6.12 -11.33
N GLN A 100 16.50 -6.20 -10.00
CA GLN A 100 17.50 -6.72 -9.05
C GLN A 100 17.15 -8.14 -8.58
N LEU A 101 15.98 -8.65 -8.94
CA LEU A 101 15.46 -9.92 -8.46
C LEU A 101 16.42 -11.10 -8.72
N PRO A 102 17.07 -11.24 -9.90
CA PRO A 102 18.05 -12.31 -10.10
C PRO A 102 19.22 -12.28 -9.11
N GLU A 103 19.76 -11.09 -8.82
CA GLU A 103 20.85 -10.93 -7.85
C GLU A 103 20.38 -11.17 -6.41
N LEU A 104 19.15 -10.78 -6.09
CA LEU A 104 18.55 -11.00 -4.78
C LEU A 104 18.32 -12.50 -4.53
N ILE A 105 17.87 -13.24 -5.54
CA ILE A 105 17.74 -14.70 -5.48
C ILE A 105 19.13 -15.32 -5.27
N GLU A 106 20.15 -14.93 -6.04
CA GLU A 106 21.51 -15.46 -5.84
C GLU A 106 22.04 -15.19 -4.41
N LYS A 107 21.81 -13.99 -3.87
CA LYS A 107 22.21 -13.61 -2.51
C LYS A 107 21.42 -14.33 -1.41
N SER A 108 20.22 -14.84 -1.69
CA SER A 108 19.38 -15.53 -0.71
C SER A 108 19.93 -16.92 -0.37
N TRP A 109 20.75 -17.50 -1.25
CA TRP A 109 21.36 -18.81 -1.06
C TRP A 109 22.43 -18.80 0.05
N ILE A 110 22.24 -19.67 1.03
CA ILE A 110 23.18 -19.84 2.15
C ILE A 110 23.92 -21.17 1.97
N GLN A 111 25.26 -21.12 1.81
CA GLN A 111 26.08 -22.31 1.58
C GLN A 111 26.07 -23.32 2.75
N ALA A 112 25.98 -22.84 4.00
CA ALA A 112 25.99 -23.67 5.20
C ALA A 112 24.86 -23.25 6.15
N PRO A 113 23.60 -23.57 5.83
CA PRO A 113 22.46 -23.14 6.63
C PRO A 113 22.45 -23.86 7.98
N GLN A 114 22.05 -23.14 9.03
CA GLN A 114 21.98 -23.67 10.41
C GLN A 114 20.71 -24.51 10.65
N GLY A 115 19.79 -24.54 9.68
CA GLY A 115 18.52 -25.24 9.74
C GLY A 115 17.88 -25.31 8.37
N SER A 116 16.69 -25.89 8.29
CA SER A 116 15.91 -25.98 7.05
C SER A 116 14.44 -25.72 7.32
N LEU A 117 13.75 -25.23 6.30
CA LEU A 117 12.30 -25.09 6.26
C LEU A 117 11.82 -25.82 5.00
N THR A 118 10.83 -26.69 5.15
CA THR A 118 10.16 -27.33 4.01
C THR A 118 8.72 -26.87 4.00
N LEU A 119 8.31 -26.25 2.90
CA LEU A 119 6.93 -25.81 2.70
C LEU A 119 6.08 -26.95 2.13
N ASP A 120 4.79 -26.96 2.46
CA ASP A 120 3.82 -27.87 1.86
C ASP A 120 3.42 -27.34 0.47
N PRO A 121 3.78 -28.03 -0.63
CA PRO A 121 3.44 -27.56 -1.98
C PRO A 121 1.94 -27.60 -2.27
N ASP A 122 1.15 -28.34 -1.48
CA ASP A 122 -0.29 -28.46 -1.63
C ASP A 122 -1.06 -27.45 -0.77
N LEU A 123 -0.36 -26.55 -0.09
CA LEU A 123 -0.97 -25.51 0.74
C LEU A 123 -1.86 -24.61 -0.11
N LYS A 124 -3.16 -24.66 0.16
CA LYS A 124 -4.15 -23.76 -0.46
C LYS A 124 -4.18 -22.44 0.31
N VAL A 125 -3.75 -21.37 -0.36
CA VAL A 125 -3.88 -20.01 0.17
C VAL A 125 -5.37 -19.70 0.38
N PRO A 126 -5.77 -19.17 1.56
CA PRO A 126 -7.18 -18.84 1.82
C PRO A 126 -7.75 -17.84 0.80
N ALA A 127 -9.01 -18.03 0.42
CA ALA A 127 -9.65 -17.19 -0.61
C ALA A 127 -9.65 -15.68 -0.29
N TYR A 128 -9.68 -15.30 0.99
CA TYR A 128 -9.64 -13.89 1.40
C TYR A 128 -8.27 -13.23 1.18
N ASN A 129 -7.19 -14.02 1.07
CA ASN A 129 -5.86 -13.53 0.72
C ASN A 129 -5.71 -13.34 -0.79
N THR A 130 -6.34 -14.19 -1.59
CA THR A 130 -6.18 -14.20 -3.06
C THR A 130 -7.27 -13.43 -3.80
N ALA A 131 -8.35 -13.03 -3.12
CA ALA A 131 -9.49 -12.37 -3.76
C ALA A 131 -9.17 -10.95 -4.25
N ILE A 132 -8.23 -10.27 -3.59
CA ILE A 132 -7.79 -8.90 -3.89
C ILE A 132 -6.33 -8.73 -3.50
N ASP A 133 -5.67 -7.76 -4.12
CA ASP A 133 -4.38 -7.27 -3.65
C ASP A 133 -4.56 -6.49 -2.35
N ILE A 134 -4.29 -7.14 -1.22
CA ILE A 134 -4.36 -6.50 0.11
C ILE A 134 -3.34 -5.36 0.14
N HIS A 135 -3.76 -4.17 0.60
CA HIS A 135 -2.98 -2.93 0.53
C HIS A 135 -2.57 -2.51 -0.90
N CYS A 136 -3.25 -3.03 -1.92
CA CYS A 136 -2.92 -2.87 -3.33
C CYS A 136 -1.56 -3.45 -3.74
N MET A 137 -0.93 -4.28 -2.88
CA MET A 137 0.36 -4.91 -3.18
C MET A 137 0.13 -6.08 -4.14
N PRO A 138 0.58 -6.00 -5.41
CA PRO A 138 0.29 -7.03 -6.41
C PRO A 138 0.75 -8.41 -5.96
N GLY A 139 -0.16 -9.38 -5.96
CA GLY A 139 0.14 -10.77 -5.62
C GLY A 139 0.32 -11.05 -4.12
N GLY A 140 0.24 -10.03 -3.26
CA GLY A 140 0.40 -10.20 -1.82
C GLY A 140 1.71 -10.90 -1.43
N TYR A 141 1.70 -11.60 -0.30
CA TYR A 141 2.83 -12.43 0.15
C TYR A 141 2.80 -13.87 -0.36
N HIS A 142 1.84 -14.21 -1.20
CA HIS A 142 1.52 -15.60 -1.54
C HIS A 142 1.80 -15.93 -3.01
N THR A 143 2.26 -14.96 -3.79
CA THR A 143 2.50 -15.13 -5.22
C THR A 143 3.99 -15.11 -5.47
N ASP A 144 4.48 -16.20 -6.04
CA ASP A 144 5.83 -16.29 -6.58
C ASP A 144 5.79 -15.86 -8.06
N ILE A 145 6.74 -15.04 -8.47
CA ILE A 145 6.91 -14.59 -9.86
C ILE A 145 8.19 -15.15 -10.51
N ALA A 146 8.98 -15.89 -9.74
CA ALA A 146 10.22 -16.55 -10.17
C ALA A 146 10.45 -17.86 -9.38
N GLU A 147 11.46 -18.63 -9.79
CA GLU A 147 11.96 -19.77 -8.99
C GLU A 147 12.79 -19.24 -7.81
N ASP A 148 12.67 -19.88 -6.63
CA ASP A 148 13.31 -19.46 -5.38
C ASP A 148 13.04 -17.99 -5.01
N ASP A 149 11.80 -17.55 -5.25
CA ASP A 149 11.40 -16.15 -5.22
C ASP A 149 11.60 -15.48 -3.86
N VAL A 150 12.10 -14.25 -3.91
CA VAL A 150 12.24 -13.34 -2.76
C VAL A 150 11.56 -11.99 -3.00
N TYR A 151 10.82 -11.84 -4.11
CA TYR A 151 10.22 -10.59 -4.56
C TYR A 151 9.26 -10.00 -3.52
N ALA A 152 8.31 -10.79 -3.02
CA ALA A 152 7.31 -10.31 -2.06
C ALA A 152 7.95 -9.79 -0.75
N GLY A 153 9.06 -10.41 -0.32
CA GLY A 153 9.85 -9.94 0.82
C GLY A 153 10.58 -8.64 0.50
N ALA A 154 11.25 -8.58 -0.65
CA ALA A 154 12.04 -7.43 -1.07
C ALA A 154 11.18 -6.18 -1.37
N ILE A 155 10.02 -6.35 -2.02
CA ILE A 155 9.10 -5.24 -2.30
C ILE A 155 8.50 -4.69 -1.02
N PHE A 156 8.16 -5.55 -0.05
CA PHE A 156 7.60 -5.09 1.21
C PHE A 156 8.66 -4.39 2.07
N ASP A 157 9.86 -4.95 2.20
CA ASP A 157 10.98 -4.35 2.92
C ASP A 157 11.32 -2.95 2.38
N ARG A 158 11.30 -2.79 1.05
CA ARG A 158 11.56 -1.52 0.39
C ARG A 158 10.35 -0.58 0.31
N GLY A 159 9.13 -1.07 0.45
CA GLY A 159 7.90 -0.29 0.24
C GLY A 159 7.12 0.07 1.51
N ALA A 160 7.37 -0.62 2.62
CA ALA A 160 6.71 -0.36 3.90
C ALA A 160 7.26 0.93 4.57
N TYR A 161 6.67 2.08 4.19
CA TYR A 161 6.91 3.41 4.78
C TYR A 161 5.62 4.13 5.20
#